data_AF-A0A818YJV0-F1
#
_entry.id   AF-A0A818YJV0-F1
#
_cell.length_a   1.000
_cell.length_b   1.000
_cell.length_c   1.000
_cell.angle_alpha   90.00
_cell.angle_beta   90.00
_cell.angle_gamma   90.00
#
_symmetry.space_group_name_H-M   'P 1'
#
loop_
_entity.id
_entity.type
_entity.pdbx_description
1 polymer ?
#
loop_
_entity_poly.entity_id
_entity_poly.type
_entity_poly.pdbx_seq_one_letter_code
_entity_poly.pdbx_strand_id
1 'polypeptide(L)'
;MSKWEFDVGGNGWGNEEEQYYTDNYRKNAWCENGQLIIEARKENYNNKRFTSAKLISKQAFLYGRLQIRAKLPSAKGTWSSLYLIPESRTYGDNLWPDNGQIILMAHLGHNPTSVGAGMTTKSNNPMINNHHWGSVEVSNATIEYMIYTLQWTPDKMEMFVGSNEKQAFQKSILFLEKKNKDWTQWPFDKPFRIYMNLAVGGSVGGRHGIDEGAFPQRMEIDWVRFDEQ
;
A
#
# COMPACT_ATOMS: atom_id res chain seq x y z
N MET A 1 7.41 6.42 15.67
CA MET A 1 6.42 7.29 14.96
C MET A 1 6.99 8.60 14.40
N SER A 2 8.17 9.11 14.79
CA SER A 2 8.66 10.45 14.32
C SER A 2 8.82 10.61 12.80
N LYS A 3 9.02 9.50 12.06
CA LYS A 3 9.20 9.45 10.60
C LYS A 3 7.88 9.46 9.80
N TRP A 4 6.74 9.38 10.47
CA TRP A 4 5.43 9.20 9.85
C TRP A 4 4.48 10.34 10.25
N GLU A 5 3.56 10.68 9.36
CA GLU A 5 2.39 11.51 9.62
C GLU A 5 1.10 10.72 9.31
N PHE A 6 -0.03 11.22 9.80
CA PHE A 6 -1.34 10.56 9.66
C PHE A 6 -2.17 11.27 8.58
N ASP A 7 -2.79 10.48 7.71
CA ASP A 7 -3.79 10.95 6.76
C ASP A 7 -5.18 10.68 7.36
N VAL A 8 -5.89 11.74 7.76
CA VAL A 8 -7.04 11.64 8.66
C VAL A 8 -8.34 11.92 7.91
N GLY A 9 -9.34 11.07 8.11
CA GLY A 9 -10.67 11.27 7.53
C GLY A 9 -11.42 9.99 7.20
N GLY A 10 -12.71 10.17 6.88
CA GLY A 10 -13.64 9.10 6.51
C GLY A 10 -14.50 9.47 5.31
N ASN A 11 -13.95 10.19 4.33
CA ASN A 11 -14.67 10.61 3.12
C ASN A 11 -14.79 9.49 2.06
N GLY A 12 -14.36 8.27 2.39
CA GLY A 12 -14.36 7.12 1.47
C GLY A 12 -13.13 7.00 0.58
N TRP A 13 -12.19 7.95 0.63
CA TRP A 13 -10.85 7.84 0.03
C TRP A 13 -10.82 7.47 -1.46
N GLY A 14 -11.87 7.84 -2.21
CA GLY A 14 -12.02 7.54 -3.64
C GLY A 14 -12.49 6.11 -3.95
N ASN A 15 -12.64 5.25 -2.94
CA ASN A 15 -13.03 3.85 -3.11
C ASN A 15 -14.23 3.45 -2.22
N GLU A 16 -15.04 4.41 -1.77
CA GLU A 16 -16.20 4.17 -0.89
C GLU A 16 -15.83 3.47 0.44
N GLU A 17 -14.61 3.71 0.93
CA GLU A 17 -14.06 3.05 2.11
C GLU A 17 -14.87 3.35 3.39
N GLU A 18 -15.03 2.34 4.26
CA GLU A 18 -15.95 2.36 5.41
C GLU A 18 -15.29 2.76 6.73
N GLN A 19 -13.97 2.87 6.76
CA GLN A 19 -13.23 3.34 7.94
C GLN A 19 -13.09 4.86 7.98
N TYR A 20 -12.94 5.36 9.21
CA TYR A 20 -12.30 6.64 9.48
C TYR A 20 -10.82 6.39 9.78
N TYR A 21 -9.90 6.92 8.97
CA TYR A 21 -8.49 6.95 9.37
C TYR A 21 -8.30 8.01 10.45
N THR A 22 -7.81 7.60 11.60
CA THR A 22 -7.61 8.48 12.76
C THR A 22 -6.23 9.13 12.72
N ASP A 23 -6.05 10.15 13.55
CA ASP A 23 -4.74 10.74 13.84
C ASP A 23 -3.92 9.81 14.76
N ASN A 24 -3.11 10.36 15.66
CA ASN A 24 -2.30 9.62 16.65
C ASN A 24 -3.14 8.94 17.76
N TYR A 25 -4.32 8.44 17.41
CA TYR A 25 -5.13 7.59 18.24
C TYR A 25 -4.47 6.21 18.37
N ARG A 26 -3.93 5.96 19.57
CA ARG A 26 -3.10 4.78 19.89
C ARG A 26 -3.78 3.42 19.68
N LYS A 27 -5.08 3.39 19.42
CA LYS A 27 -5.81 2.16 19.08
C LYS A 27 -5.67 1.74 17.62
N ASN A 28 -5.33 2.67 16.71
CA ASN A 28 -5.22 2.37 15.29
C ASN A 28 -3.79 2.35 14.77
N ALA A 29 -2.86 3.07 15.41
CA ALA A 29 -1.44 2.94 15.10
C ALA A 29 -0.53 3.18 16.31
N TRP A 30 0.40 2.26 16.55
CA TRP A 30 1.40 2.38 17.60
C TRP A 30 2.64 1.54 17.27
N CYS A 31 3.75 1.83 17.97
CA CYS A 31 4.90 0.94 17.95
C CYS A 31 4.92 0.09 19.23
N GLU A 32 5.14 -1.21 19.09
CA GLU A 32 5.25 -2.17 20.19
C GLU A 32 6.25 -3.27 19.81
N ASN A 33 7.14 -3.64 20.74
CA ASN A 33 8.16 -4.68 20.53
C ASN A 33 9.03 -4.48 19.27
N GLY A 34 9.34 -3.23 18.93
CA GLY A 34 10.13 -2.87 17.75
C GLY A 34 9.36 -2.81 16.43
N GLN A 35 8.07 -3.17 16.44
CA GLN A 35 7.19 -3.24 15.28
C GLN A 35 6.25 -2.04 15.24
N LEU A 36 5.80 -1.66 14.06
CA LEU A 36 4.66 -0.77 13.85
C LEU A 36 3.40 -1.61 13.63
N ILE A 37 2.36 -1.35 14.41
CA ILE A 37 1.04 -1.97 14.24
C ILE A 37 0.10 -0.93 13.63
N ILE A 38 -0.62 -1.32 12.58
CA ILE A 38 -1.80 -0.62 12.05
C ILE A 38 -3.00 -1.53 12.29
N GLU A 39 -3.95 -1.09 13.12
CA GLU A 39 -5.12 -1.86 13.51
C GLU A 39 -6.41 -1.21 13.00
N ALA A 40 -7.20 -1.97 12.25
CA ALA A 40 -8.58 -1.62 11.92
C ALA A 40 -9.52 -2.18 12.98
N ARG A 41 -10.50 -1.38 13.41
CA ARG A 41 -11.44 -1.73 14.48
C ARG A 41 -12.87 -1.46 14.04
N LYS A 42 -13.79 -2.30 14.52
CA LYS A 42 -15.21 -1.99 14.50
C LYS A 42 -15.53 -1.11 15.71
N GLU A 43 -15.67 0.18 15.49
CA GLU A 43 -16.12 1.14 16.49
C GLU A 43 -16.81 2.32 15.80
N ASN A 44 -17.85 2.86 16.43
CA ASN A 44 -18.52 4.05 15.92
C ASN A 44 -17.62 5.28 16.19
N TYR A 45 -17.17 5.93 15.12
CA TYR A 45 -16.29 7.09 15.21
C TYR A 45 -16.55 8.04 14.03
N ASN A 46 -16.84 9.32 14.31
CA ASN A 46 -17.08 10.35 13.28
C ASN A 46 -17.98 9.88 12.11
N ASN A 47 -19.16 9.33 12.45
CA ASN A 47 -20.16 8.80 11.50
C ASN A 47 -19.69 7.61 10.63
N LYS A 48 -18.59 6.96 11.00
CA LYS A 48 -18.14 5.69 10.43
C LYS A 48 -18.28 4.55 11.45
N ARG A 49 -18.40 3.33 10.93
CA ARG A 49 -18.55 2.09 11.71
C ARG A 49 -17.23 1.38 11.98
N PHE A 50 -16.16 1.88 11.34
CA PHE A 50 -14.81 1.37 11.51
C PHE A 50 -13.82 2.52 11.69
N THR A 51 -12.73 2.24 12.41
CA THR A 51 -11.54 3.09 12.45
C THR A 51 -10.34 2.30 11.91
N SER A 52 -9.33 3.02 11.43
CA SER A 52 -8.03 2.45 11.06
C SER A 52 -6.97 3.55 11.05
N ALA A 53 -5.76 3.26 10.57
CA ALA A 53 -4.74 4.27 10.33
C ALA A 53 -4.21 4.21 8.90
N LYS A 54 -3.83 5.40 8.40
CA LYS A 54 -3.11 5.62 7.14
C LYS A 54 -1.92 6.51 7.43
N LEU A 55 -0.72 5.94 7.24
CA LEU A 55 0.54 6.58 7.56
C LEU A 55 1.26 6.99 6.28
N ILE A 56 1.82 8.19 6.29
CA ILE A 56 2.60 8.77 5.19
C ILE A 56 4.02 9.03 5.69
N SER A 57 5.05 8.66 4.95
CA SER A 57 6.43 8.98 5.31
C SER A 57 6.66 10.48 5.20
N LYS A 58 7.29 11.11 6.19
CA LYS A 58 7.65 12.54 6.12
C LYS A 58 8.69 12.85 5.05
N GLN A 59 9.54 11.89 4.74
CA GLN A 59 10.53 11.96 3.68
C GLN A 59 9.95 11.40 2.37
N ALA A 60 10.34 12.00 1.25
CA ALA A 60 10.16 11.44 -0.08
C ALA A 60 11.46 10.84 -0.60
N PHE A 61 11.33 9.88 -1.51
CA PHE A 61 12.44 9.08 -2.04
C PHE A 61 12.38 9.06 -3.56
N LEU A 62 13.54 9.02 -4.21
CA LEU A 62 13.65 8.92 -5.67
C LEU A 62 14.75 7.91 -6.02
N TYR A 63 14.35 6.82 -6.68
CA TYR A 63 15.21 5.71 -7.09
C TYR A 63 15.93 5.01 -5.94
N GLY A 64 16.10 3.70 -6.08
CA GLY A 64 16.71 2.86 -5.06
C GLY A 64 15.91 1.60 -4.82
N ARG A 65 16.10 1.03 -3.64
CA ARG A 65 15.45 -0.20 -3.20
C ARG A 65 14.64 0.08 -1.95
N LEU A 66 13.32 -0.05 -2.06
CA LEU A 66 12.43 -0.04 -0.90
C LEU A 66 12.11 -1.48 -0.51
N GLN A 67 12.29 -1.79 0.76
CA GLN A 67 11.87 -3.05 1.35
C GLN A 67 11.00 -2.79 2.56
N ILE A 68 9.86 -3.49 2.64
CA ILE A 68 8.94 -3.42 3.78
C ILE A 68 8.70 -4.86 4.25
N ARG A 69 9.06 -5.14 5.51
CA ARG A 69 8.79 -6.43 6.14
C ARG A 69 7.48 -6.36 6.92
N ALA A 70 6.45 -7.04 6.45
CA ALA A 70 5.12 -6.97 7.04
C ALA A 70 4.38 -8.32 7.04
N LYS A 71 3.43 -8.45 7.97
CA LYS A 71 2.44 -9.54 8.06
C LYS A 71 1.04 -8.94 7.92
N LEU A 72 0.19 -9.58 7.13
CA LEU A 72 -1.08 -9.02 6.66
C LEU A 72 -2.30 -9.60 7.39
N PRO A 73 -3.43 -8.87 7.47
CA PRO A 73 -4.68 -9.42 8.01
C PRO A 73 -5.36 -10.36 7.02
N SER A 74 -6.23 -11.25 7.51
CA SER A 74 -6.92 -12.26 6.68
C SER A 74 -8.45 -12.13 6.67
N ALA A 75 -9.03 -11.15 7.36
CA ALA A 75 -10.48 -11.05 7.44
C ALA A 75 -11.11 -10.49 6.16
N LYS A 76 -12.22 -11.09 5.74
CA LYS A 76 -13.05 -10.55 4.66
C LYS A 76 -13.45 -9.11 4.96
N GLY A 77 -13.24 -8.21 4.01
CA GLY A 77 -13.47 -6.77 4.17
C GLY A 77 -12.20 -5.96 4.41
N THR A 78 -11.07 -6.57 4.76
CA THR A 78 -9.80 -5.83 4.87
C THR A 78 -9.14 -5.63 3.52
N TRP A 79 -8.54 -4.46 3.34
CA TRP A 79 -7.66 -4.16 2.21
C TRP A 79 -6.39 -3.46 2.72
N SER A 80 -5.30 -4.23 2.84
CA SER A 80 -4.00 -3.70 3.25
C SER A 80 -3.20 -3.25 2.04
N SER A 81 -2.58 -2.08 2.14
CA SER A 81 -1.83 -1.47 1.05
C SER A 81 -0.51 -0.88 1.52
N LEU A 82 0.55 -1.16 0.77
CA LEU A 82 1.86 -0.49 0.81
C LEU A 82 2.12 0.09 -0.57
N TYR A 83 2.16 1.40 -0.68
CA TYR A 83 2.31 2.08 -1.96
C TYR A 83 3.05 3.39 -1.81
N LEU A 84 3.32 4.04 -2.94
CA LEU A 84 3.94 5.34 -2.97
C LEU A 84 3.14 6.29 -3.87
N ILE A 85 3.08 7.56 -3.45
CA ILE A 85 2.46 8.68 -4.19
C ILE A 85 3.50 9.78 -4.37
N PRO A 86 3.53 10.46 -5.53
CA PRO A 86 4.44 11.56 -5.78
C PRO A 86 4.28 12.68 -4.75
N GLU A 87 5.40 13.27 -4.32
CA GLU A 87 5.39 14.37 -3.33
C GLU A 87 4.76 15.65 -3.91
N SER A 88 4.93 15.87 -5.20
CA SER A 88 4.44 17.06 -5.89
C SER A 88 3.77 16.73 -7.21
N ARG A 89 2.80 17.58 -7.59
CA ARG A 89 2.23 17.59 -8.94
C ARG A 89 3.20 18.28 -9.89
N THR A 90 3.98 17.49 -10.61
CA THR A 90 4.97 17.94 -11.60
C THR A 90 4.42 17.89 -13.02
N TYR A 91 3.62 16.86 -13.32
CA TYR A 91 3.03 16.60 -14.62
C TYR A 91 1.51 16.79 -14.58
N GLY A 92 0.96 17.37 -15.64
CA GLY A 92 -0.49 17.58 -15.78
C GLY A 92 -1.12 18.42 -14.67
N ASP A 93 -2.45 18.36 -14.58
CA ASP A 93 -3.24 19.21 -13.68
C ASP A 93 -3.62 18.49 -12.36
N ASN A 94 -3.51 17.15 -12.35
CA ASN A 94 -3.91 16.33 -11.21
C ASN A 94 -2.69 15.65 -10.56
N LEU A 95 -2.69 15.50 -9.24
CA LEU A 95 -1.64 14.70 -8.59
C LEU A 95 -1.71 13.24 -9.05
N TRP A 96 -2.90 12.67 -9.04
CA TRP A 96 -3.19 11.34 -9.56
C TRP A 96 -4.25 11.45 -10.67
N PRO A 97 -4.16 10.70 -11.78
CA PRO A 97 -3.13 9.70 -12.08
C PRO A 97 -1.89 10.28 -12.79
N ASP A 98 -1.87 11.58 -13.10
CA ASP A 98 -0.85 12.19 -13.98
C ASP A 98 0.59 12.00 -13.48
N ASN A 99 0.80 12.05 -12.17
CA ASN A 99 2.13 11.89 -11.55
C ASN A 99 2.38 10.46 -11.03
N GLY A 100 1.42 9.57 -11.27
CA GLY A 100 1.51 8.14 -11.00
C GLY A 100 1.30 7.71 -9.56
N GLN A 101 1.29 6.38 -9.39
CA GLN A 101 1.22 5.68 -8.10
C GLN A 101 1.93 4.33 -8.25
N ILE A 102 2.75 3.98 -7.27
CA ILE A 102 3.49 2.72 -7.22
C ILE A 102 2.86 1.86 -6.13
N ILE A 103 2.15 0.79 -6.48
CA ILE A 103 1.51 -0.12 -5.54
C ILE A 103 2.46 -1.30 -5.33
N LEU A 104 3.33 -1.22 -4.31
CA LEU A 104 4.27 -2.30 -3.97
C LEU A 104 3.54 -3.54 -3.47
N MET A 105 2.47 -3.36 -2.69
CA MET A 105 1.68 -4.45 -2.13
C MET A 105 0.23 -4.01 -1.98
N ALA A 106 -0.68 -4.80 -2.51
CA ALA A 106 -2.09 -4.76 -2.18
C ALA A 106 -2.58 -6.17 -1.89
N HIS A 107 -3.35 -6.32 -0.83
CA HIS A 107 -3.86 -7.60 -0.35
C HIS A 107 -5.27 -7.44 0.19
N LEU A 108 -6.14 -8.37 -0.18
CA LEU A 108 -7.55 -8.39 0.17
C LEU A 108 -7.80 -9.59 1.07
N GLY A 109 -8.36 -9.37 2.26
CA GLY A 109 -8.52 -10.44 3.24
C GLY A 109 -9.45 -11.57 2.75
N HIS A 110 -10.37 -11.29 1.81
CA HIS A 110 -11.20 -12.35 1.21
C HIS A 110 -10.41 -13.35 0.35
N ASN A 111 -9.19 -12.99 -0.09
CA ASN A 111 -8.28 -13.83 -0.86
C ASN A 111 -6.88 -13.82 -0.19
N PRO A 112 -6.75 -14.47 0.98
CA PRO A 112 -5.63 -14.24 1.89
C PRO A 112 -4.28 -14.73 1.34
N THR A 113 -4.28 -15.57 0.30
CA THR A 113 -3.06 -16.10 -0.31
C THR A 113 -2.61 -15.30 -1.53
N SER A 114 -3.35 -14.29 -1.99
CA SER A 114 -2.97 -13.50 -3.16
C SER A 114 -2.38 -12.16 -2.75
N VAL A 115 -1.17 -11.88 -3.25
CA VAL A 115 -0.54 -10.57 -3.12
C VAL A 115 -0.44 -9.95 -4.51
N GLY A 116 -0.99 -8.75 -4.65
CA GLY A 116 -0.93 -7.95 -5.86
C GLY A 116 0.06 -6.80 -5.78
N ALA A 117 0.55 -6.38 -6.94
CA ALA A 117 1.36 -5.17 -7.10
C ALA A 117 1.00 -4.50 -8.44
N GLY A 118 1.20 -3.19 -8.52
CA GLY A 118 0.69 -2.42 -9.65
C GLY A 118 1.32 -1.06 -9.82
N MET A 119 1.07 -0.45 -10.99
CA MET A 119 1.48 0.91 -11.29
C MET A 119 0.31 1.62 -11.98
N THR A 120 0.03 2.84 -11.52
CA THR A 120 -0.92 3.74 -12.18
C THR A 120 -0.18 4.90 -12.80
N THR A 121 -0.58 5.30 -14.00
CA THR A 121 -0.12 6.49 -14.74
C THR A 121 -1.31 7.14 -15.44
N LYS A 122 -1.11 8.31 -16.06
CA LYS A 122 -2.13 8.94 -16.89
C LYS A 122 -2.70 7.98 -17.95
N SER A 123 -1.83 7.30 -18.68
CA SER A 123 -2.20 6.40 -19.77
C SER A 123 -2.65 5.00 -19.30
N ASN A 124 -2.33 4.64 -18.05
CA ASN A 124 -2.61 3.33 -17.48
C ASN A 124 -3.18 3.46 -16.06
N ASN A 125 -4.50 3.59 -15.93
CA ASN A 125 -5.16 3.76 -14.63
C ASN A 125 -6.49 3.00 -14.53
N PRO A 126 -7.00 2.75 -13.30
CA PRO A 126 -8.25 2.01 -13.11
C PRO A 126 -9.50 2.74 -13.65
N MET A 127 -9.49 4.08 -13.76
CA MET A 127 -10.66 4.83 -14.28
C MET A 127 -10.94 4.56 -15.76
N ILE A 128 -9.91 4.17 -16.52
CA ILE A 128 -10.02 3.77 -17.94
C ILE A 128 -9.84 2.27 -18.13
N ASN A 129 -9.93 1.49 -17.04
CA ASN A 129 -9.78 0.03 -17.05
C ASN A 129 -8.47 -0.48 -17.71
N ASN A 130 -7.36 0.25 -17.49
CA ASN A 130 -6.07 -0.03 -18.15
C ASN A 130 -4.88 0.08 -17.18
N HIS A 131 -5.02 -0.44 -15.96
CA HIS A 131 -3.97 -0.36 -14.95
C HIS A 131 -2.93 -1.49 -15.12
N HIS A 132 -1.66 -1.20 -14.82
CA HIS A 132 -0.66 -2.25 -14.75
C HIS A 132 -0.80 -3.01 -13.44
N TRP A 133 -0.96 -4.33 -13.53
CA TRP A 133 -1.18 -5.18 -12.36
C TRP A 133 -0.55 -6.57 -12.56
N GLY A 134 0.00 -7.09 -11.48
CA GLY A 134 0.44 -8.47 -11.36
C GLY A 134 0.04 -9.01 -9.99
N SER A 135 -0.04 -10.34 -9.87
CA SER A 135 -0.29 -10.99 -8.59
C SER A 135 0.40 -12.33 -8.52
N VAL A 136 0.78 -12.74 -7.32
CA VAL A 136 1.37 -14.05 -7.04
C VAL A 136 0.72 -14.67 -5.82
N GLU A 137 0.75 -16.00 -5.75
CA GLU A 137 0.34 -16.72 -4.55
C GLU A 137 1.44 -16.64 -3.48
N VAL A 138 1.06 -16.27 -2.26
CA VAL A 138 1.88 -16.18 -1.05
C VAL A 138 1.06 -16.73 0.12
N SER A 139 1.00 -18.05 0.24
CA SER A 139 0.07 -18.73 1.16
C SER A 139 0.30 -18.42 2.65
N ASN A 140 1.47 -17.90 3.01
CA ASN A 140 1.86 -17.54 4.37
C ASN A 140 1.81 -16.03 4.66
N ALA A 141 1.33 -15.17 3.75
CA ALA A 141 1.34 -13.70 3.92
C ALA A 141 0.58 -13.20 5.16
N THR A 142 -0.37 -13.99 5.67
CA THR A 142 -1.19 -13.67 6.86
C THR A 142 -0.72 -14.39 8.13
N ILE A 143 0.25 -15.30 8.01
CA ILE A 143 0.75 -16.15 9.11
C ILE A 143 2.16 -15.69 9.50
N GLU A 144 2.99 -15.37 8.51
CA GLU A 144 4.39 -15.01 8.67
C GLU A 144 4.67 -13.61 8.09
N TYR A 145 5.77 -13.01 8.53
CA TYR A 145 6.27 -11.79 7.92
C TYR A 145 6.88 -12.08 6.55
N MET A 146 6.44 -11.34 5.54
CA MET A 146 7.04 -11.29 4.21
C MET A 146 7.82 -10.00 4.02
N ILE A 147 8.78 -10.01 3.09
CA ILE A 147 9.48 -8.83 2.61
C ILE A 147 8.95 -8.49 1.23
N TYR A 148 8.30 -7.33 1.12
CA TYR A 148 7.87 -6.73 -0.14
C TYR A 148 8.97 -5.80 -0.64
N THR A 149 9.52 -6.07 -1.81
CA THR A 149 10.68 -5.36 -2.36
C THR A 149 10.31 -4.62 -3.64
N LEU A 150 10.59 -3.33 -3.69
CA LEU A 150 10.60 -2.51 -4.90
C LEU A 150 12.07 -2.24 -5.29
N GLN A 151 12.46 -2.60 -6.51
CA GLN A 151 13.63 -2.05 -7.17
C GLN A 151 13.17 -0.99 -8.15
N TRP A 152 13.61 0.25 -7.94
CA TRP A 152 13.22 1.39 -8.74
C TRP A 152 14.47 2.10 -9.27
N THR A 153 14.60 2.12 -10.59
CA THR A 153 15.69 2.78 -11.30
C THR A 153 15.09 3.81 -12.28
N PRO A 154 15.91 4.68 -12.90
CA PRO A 154 15.43 5.54 -13.98
C PRO A 154 14.78 4.79 -15.14
N ASP A 155 15.22 3.56 -15.41
CA ASP A 155 14.87 2.81 -16.63
C ASP A 155 13.87 1.68 -16.42
N LYS A 156 13.73 1.18 -15.19
CA LYS A 156 12.87 0.04 -14.86
C LYS A 156 12.39 0.02 -13.42
N MET A 157 11.31 -0.74 -13.21
CA MET A 157 10.69 -1.01 -11.92
C MET A 157 10.36 -2.48 -11.79
N GLU A 158 10.78 -3.08 -10.68
CA GLU A 158 10.59 -4.50 -10.39
C GLU A 158 10.06 -4.66 -8.96
N MET A 159 9.02 -5.48 -8.79
CA MET A 159 8.35 -5.70 -7.51
C MET A 159 8.38 -7.19 -7.16
N PHE A 160 8.77 -7.49 -5.93
CA PHE A 160 8.95 -8.85 -5.45
C PHE A 160 8.33 -9.07 -4.08
N VAL A 161 8.12 -10.34 -3.74
CA VAL A 161 7.82 -10.80 -2.39
C VAL A 161 8.68 -12.01 -2.03
N GLY A 162 9.13 -12.06 -0.77
CA GLY A 162 9.99 -13.11 -0.22
C GLY A 162 9.77 -13.38 1.25
N SER A 163 10.12 -14.57 1.73
CA SER A 163 9.89 -14.98 3.13
C SER A 163 10.95 -14.46 4.13
N ASN A 164 12.13 -14.09 3.65
CA ASN A 164 13.25 -13.61 4.48
C ASN A 164 14.25 -12.82 3.62
N GLU A 165 15.27 -12.21 4.26
CA GLU A 165 16.24 -11.34 3.58
C GLU A 165 17.00 -12.05 2.45
N LYS A 166 17.34 -13.35 2.60
CA LYS A 166 18.01 -14.13 1.54
C LYS A 166 17.07 -14.44 0.37
N GLN A 167 15.76 -14.36 0.59
CA GLN A 167 14.71 -14.68 -0.37
C GLN A 167 13.88 -13.46 -0.76
N ALA A 168 14.34 -12.23 -0.47
CA ALA A 168 13.55 -11.01 -0.68
C ALA A 168 13.15 -10.74 -2.15
N PHE A 169 13.77 -11.46 -3.10
CA PHE A 169 13.53 -11.41 -4.55
C PHE A 169 12.92 -12.73 -5.09
N GLN A 170 12.38 -13.59 -4.23
CA GLN A 170 11.98 -14.95 -4.58
C GLN A 170 10.85 -15.01 -5.61
N LYS A 171 9.78 -14.21 -5.43
CA LYS A 171 8.64 -14.18 -6.35
C LYS A 171 8.54 -12.79 -6.99
N SER A 172 8.78 -12.71 -8.29
CA SER A 172 8.50 -11.50 -9.07
C SER A 172 6.99 -11.35 -9.25
N ILE A 173 6.46 -10.18 -8.91
CA ILE A 173 5.04 -9.83 -9.03
C ILE A 173 4.81 -8.99 -10.28
N LEU A 174 5.67 -8.00 -10.51
CA LEU A 174 5.55 -7.06 -11.62
C LEU A 174 6.92 -6.58 -12.08
N PHE A 175 7.09 -6.48 -13.40
CA PHE A 175 8.26 -5.93 -14.07
C PHE A 175 7.81 -4.98 -15.17
N LEU A 176 8.32 -3.74 -15.16
CA LEU A 176 8.04 -2.74 -16.19
C LEU A 176 9.30 -1.92 -16.51
N GLU A 177 9.48 -1.60 -17.79
CA GLU A 177 10.58 -0.76 -18.28
C GLU A 177 10.05 0.54 -18.89
N LYS A 178 10.87 1.60 -18.82
CA LYS A 178 10.58 2.93 -19.37
C LYS A 178 10.66 3.00 -20.89
N LYS A 179 11.44 2.14 -21.55
CA LYS A 179 11.84 2.28 -22.97
C LYS A 179 10.77 2.93 -23.88
N ASN A 180 11.13 4.07 -24.49
CA ASN A 180 10.28 4.87 -25.39
C ASN A 180 8.95 5.39 -24.79
N LYS A 181 8.86 5.55 -23.46
CA LYS A 181 7.69 6.11 -22.77
C LYS A 181 7.93 7.57 -22.38
N ASP A 182 6.91 8.40 -22.56
CA ASP A 182 6.86 9.74 -22.00
C ASP A 182 6.29 9.74 -20.57
N TRP A 183 6.11 10.92 -19.97
CA TRP A 183 5.60 11.04 -18.60
C TRP A 183 4.18 10.50 -18.42
N THR A 184 3.35 10.44 -19.48
CA THR A 184 1.99 9.90 -19.38
C THR A 184 1.99 8.39 -19.11
N GLN A 185 3.09 7.72 -19.51
CA GLN A 185 3.32 6.30 -19.36
C GLN A 185 4.40 5.96 -18.31
N TRP A 186 5.25 6.93 -17.94
CA TRP A 186 6.32 6.77 -16.95
C TRP A 186 6.61 8.07 -16.17
N PRO A 187 5.74 8.47 -15.22
CA PRO A 187 5.97 9.64 -14.36
C PRO A 187 6.87 9.35 -13.14
N PHE A 188 7.55 8.20 -13.10
CA PHE A 188 8.30 7.69 -11.94
C PHE A 188 9.74 8.21 -11.89
N ASP A 189 9.91 9.51 -12.11
CA ASP A 189 11.20 10.20 -12.16
C ASP A 189 11.24 11.47 -11.27
N LYS A 190 10.33 11.52 -10.30
CA LYS A 190 10.23 12.54 -9.25
C LYS A 190 10.16 11.85 -7.88
N PRO A 191 10.40 12.53 -6.76
CA PRO A 191 10.30 11.93 -5.42
C PRO A 191 8.89 11.47 -5.06
N PHE A 192 8.79 10.31 -4.41
CA PHE A 192 7.54 9.72 -3.91
C PHE A 192 7.61 9.49 -2.40
N ARG A 193 6.48 9.68 -1.72
CA ARG A 193 6.29 9.38 -0.30
C ARG A 193 5.66 8.01 -0.14
N ILE A 194 6.02 7.29 0.92
CA ILE A 194 5.51 5.94 1.23
C ILE A 194 4.19 6.08 2.00
N TYR A 195 3.19 5.31 1.59
CA TYR A 195 1.89 5.20 2.21
C TYR A 195 1.67 3.76 2.70
N MET A 196 1.17 3.64 3.93
CA MET A 196 0.82 2.36 4.54
C MET A 196 -0.53 2.49 5.23
N ASN A 197 -1.50 1.66 4.86
CA ASN A 197 -2.82 1.68 5.49
C ASN A 197 -3.50 0.31 5.46
N LEU A 198 -4.54 0.22 6.29
CA LEU A 198 -5.47 -0.89 6.32
C LEU A 198 -6.89 -0.36 6.10
N ALA A 199 -7.35 -0.37 4.85
CA ALA A 199 -8.71 0.00 4.51
C ALA A 199 -9.70 -1.10 4.95
N VAL A 200 -10.95 -0.70 5.16
CA VAL A 200 -12.08 -1.58 5.46
C VAL A 200 -13.19 -1.29 4.48
N GLY A 201 -13.72 -2.34 3.84
CA GLY A 201 -14.84 -2.21 2.92
C GLY A 201 -14.44 -1.51 1.61
N GLY A 202 -15.31 -0.61 1.16
CA GLY A 202 -15.17 0.03 -0.14
C GLY A 202 -15.47 -0.89 -1.33
N SER A 203 -15.40 -0.30 -2.52
CA SER A 203 -15.66 -0.96 -3.80
C SER A 203 -14.69 -2.11 -4.10
N VAL A 204 -13.53 -2.14 -3.42
CA VAL A 204 -12.50 -3.18 -3.58
C VAL A 204 -12.48 -4.14 -2.38
N GLY A 205 -12.14 -3.67 -1.18
CA GLY A 205 -12.03 -4.51 0.02
C GLY A 205 -13.36 -5.14 0.45
N GLY A 206 -14.46 -4.41 0.26
CA GLY A 206 -15.82 -4.78 0.62
C GLY A 206 -16.62 -5.44 -0.51
N ARG A 207 -16.00 -5.72 -1.66
CA ARG A 207 -16.69 -6.33 -2.81
C ARG A 207 -17.41 -7.64 -2.46
N HIS A 208 -16.91 -8.37 -1.48
CA HIS A 208 -17.47 -9.63 -0.97
C HIS A 208 -18.10 -9.49 0.44
N GLY A 209 -18.42 -8.26 0.84
CA GLY A 209 -18.88 -7.90 2.18
C GLY A 209 -17.75 -7.74 3.18
N ILE A 210 -18.11 -7.41 4.42
CA ILE A 210 -17.20 -7.24 5.55
C ILE A 210 -17.58 -8.27 6.62
N ASP A 211 -16.63 -9.06 7.09
CA ASP A 211 -16.82 -9.91 8.27
C ASP A 211 -16.59 -9.07 9.53
N GLU A 212 -17.65 -8.40 9.97
CA GLU A 212 -17.58 -7.48 11.10
C GLU A 212 -17.18 -8.17 12.42
N GLY A 213 -17.44 -9.48 12.56
CA GLY A 213 -17.13 -10.26 13.75
C GLY A 213 -15.64 -10.61 13.87
N ALA A 214 -14.88 -10.48 12.78
CA ALA A 214 -13.45 -10.75 12.74
C ALA A 214 -12.58 -9.56 13.19
N PHE A 215 -13.16 -8.38 13.44
CA PHE A 215 -12.40 -7.19 13.88
C PHE A 215 -12.16 -7.22 15.39
N PRO A 216 -10.99 -6.77 15.88
CA PRO A 216 -9.97 -5.99 15.16
C PRO A 216 -9.06 -6.82 14.23
N GLN A 217 -8.47 -6.15 13.23
CA GLN A 217 -7.53 -6.75 12.28
C GLN A 217 -6.27 -5.90 12.19
N ARG A 218 -5.11 -6.54 12.05
CA ARG A 218 -3.80 -5.88 12.10
C ARG A 218 -2.99 -6.11 10.84
N MET A 219 -2.37 -5.04 10.36
CA MET A 219 -1.17 -5.11 9.55
C MET A 219 0.02 -4.80 10.45
N GLU A 220 0.93 -5.75 10.58
CA GLU A 220 2.12 -5.63 11.42
C GLU A 220 3.33 -5.39 10.54
N ILE A 221 4.09 -4.34 10.80
CA ILE A 221 5.25 -3.92 10.01
C ILE A 221 6.47 -3.96 10.93
N ASP A 222 7.38 -4.89 10.67
CA ASP A 222 8.62 -5.02 11.44
C ASP A 222 9.57 -3.86 11.12
N TRP A 223 9.79 -3.60 9.83
CA TRP A 223 10.61 -2.48 9.40
C TRP A 223 10.30 -2.02 7.98
N VAL A 224 10.72 -0.78 7.71
CA VAL A 224 10.76 -0.15 6.38
C VAL A 224 12.19 0.31 6.15
N ARG A 225 12.80 -0.12 5.04
CA ARG A 225 14.17 0.26 4.65
C ARG A 225 14.17 0.78 3.23
N PHE A 226 14.89 1.88 3.02
CA PHE A 226 15.12 2.44 1.70
C PHE A 226 16.64 2.59 1.52
N ASP A 227 17.19 1.92 0.51
CA ASP A 227 18.57 2.10 0.09
C ASP A 227 18.59 2.95 -1.19
N GLU A 228 19.17 4.14 -1.11
CA GLU A 228 19.37 5.00 -2.30
C GLU A 228 20.35 4.34 -3.29
N GLN A 229 20.19 4.68 -4.56
CA GLN A 229 21.09 4.24 -5.64
C GLN A 229 22.31 5.12 -5.78
#